data_AF-A0A443S1B4-F1
#
_entry.id   AF-A0A443S1B4-F1
#
_cell.length_a   1.000
_cell.length_b   1.000
_cell.length_c   1.000
_cell.angle_alpha   90.00
_cell.angle_beta   90.00
_cell.angle_gamma   90.00
#
_symmetry.space_group_name_H-M   'P 1'
#
loop_
_entity.id
_entity.type
_entity.pdbx_description
1 polymer ?
#
loop_
_entity_poly.entity_id
_entity_poly.type
_entity_poly.pdbx_seq_one_letter_code
_entity_poly.pdbx_strand_id
1 'polypeptide(L)'
;MLESKNDKNVVNIFTKGSHHRNISVFMLLQNVFFKSPAMRTVSLNSHYLILMKNPRDRSQIRYLAQQLYPTNIKQLIEAYNDATKLPYTYIKVDCTPKTPDEFRLQARITPDPKSGLISPVIYKPK
;
A
#
# COMPACT_ATOMS: atom_id res chain seq x y z
N MET A 1 5.60 13.26 11.65
CA MET A 1 4.15 12.94 11.66
C MET A 1 3.43 13.31 12.96
N LEU A 2 4.15 13.57 14.06
CA LEU A 2 3.51 14.03 15.31
C LEU A 2 2.78 15.38 15.15
N GLU A 3 3.37 16.32 14.40
CA GLU A 3 2.83 17.67 14.20
C GLU A 3 1.50 17.68 13.44
N SER A 4 1.36 16.85 12.40
CA SER A 4 0.15 16.79 11.57
C SER A 4 -0.80 15.63 11.95
N LYS A 5 -0.59 15.02 13.13
CA LYS A 5 -1.25 13.77 13.54
C LYS A 5 -2.77 13.81 13.40
N ASN A 6 -3.41 14.95 13.67
CA ASN A 6 -4.86 15.14 13.62
C ASN A 6 -5.26 16.30 12.69
N ASP A 7 -4.43 16.62 11.70
CA ASP A 7 -4.72 17.72 10.79
C ASP A 7 -5.91 17.36 9.87
N LYS A 8 -6.99 18.11 10.04
CA LYS A 8 -8.22 17.97 9.24
C LYS A 8 -7.98 18.25 7.76
N ASN A 9 -7.01 19.10 7.42
CA ASN A 9 -6.68 19.41 6.03
C ASN A 9 -6.10 18.17 5.32
N VAL A 10 -5.22 17.44 5.99
CA VAL A 10 -4.67 16.18 5.47
C VAL A 10 -5.79 15.16 5.24
N VAL A 11 -6.68 14.98 6.21
CA VAL A 11 -7.83 14.06 6.06
C VAL A 11 -8.75 14.49 4.90
N ASN A 12 -9.04 15.78 4.77
CA ASN A 12 -9.91 16.30 3.72
C ASN A 12 -9.31 16.06 2.33
N ILE A 13 -8.00 16.21 2.17
CA ILE A 13 -7.29 15.94 0.91
C ILE A 13 -7.45 14.46 0.50
N PHE A 14 -7.31 13.53 1.45
CA PHE A 14 -7.41 12.09 1.17
C PHE A 14 -8.85 11.55 1.01
N THR A 15 -9.87 12.30 1.44
CA THR A 15 -11.27 11.84 1.40
C THR A 15 -12.08 12.50 0.29
N LYS A 16 -12.09 13.84 0.22
CA LYS A 16 -12.89 14.62 -0.74
C LYS A 16 -12.02 15.35 -1.76
N GLY A 17 -10.89 15.91 -1.29
CA GLY A 17 -10.04 16.81 -2.06
C GLY A 17 -9.45 16.15 -3.31
N SER A 18 -8.89 14.95 -3.18
CA SER A 18 -8.31 14.17 -4.28
C SER A 18 -9.30 13.97 -5.44
N HIS A 19 -10.50 13.51 -5.11
CA HIS A 19 -11.56 13.22 -6.08
C HIS A 19 -12.14 14.48 -6.72
N HIS A 20 -12.47 15.51 -5.92
CA HIS A 20 -13.14 16.70 -6.43
C HIS A 20 -12.22 17.62 -7.23
N ARG A 21 -10.90 17.57 -6.96
CA ARG A 21 -9.92 18.43 -7.62
C ARG A 21 -9.09 17.72 -8.67
N ASN A 22 -9.36 16.42 -8.90
CA ASN A 22 -8.59 15.56 -9.79
C ASN A 22 -7.08 15.62 -9.50
N ILE A 23 -6.72 15.53 -8.21
CA ILE A 23 -5.32 15.56 -7.75
C ILE A 23 -4.91 14.19 -7.21
N SER A 24 -3.70 13.76 -7.55
CA SER A 24 -3.06 12.61 -6.93
C SER A 24 -2.32 13.04 -5.67
N VAL A 25 -2.42 12.24 -4.61
CA VAL A 25 -1.82 12.54 -3.32
C VAL A 25 -0.91 11.38 -2.92
N PHE A 26 0.35 11.69 -2.64
CA PHE A 26 1.33 10.73 -2.16
C PHE A 26 1.65 11.01 -0.69
N MET A 27 1.56 9.99 0.15
CA MET A 27 1.95 10.06 1.56
C MET A 27 2.99 8.98 1.85
N LEU A 28 4.13 9.42 2.38
CA LEU A 28 5.24 8.56 2.77
C LEU A 28 5.18 8.31 4.28
N LEU A 29 5.14 7.02 4.66
CA LEU A 29 4.99 6.59 6.05
C LEU A 29 6.11 5.62 6.43
N GLN A 30 6.62 5.77 7.65
CA GLN A 30 7.52 4.78 8.27
C GLN A 30 6.75 3.65 8.98
N ASN A 31 5.49 3.92 9.35
CA ASN A 31 4.61 2.98 10.04
C ASN A 31 3.19 3.14 9.47
N VAL A 32 2.65 2.08 8.87
CA VAL A 32 1.31 2.10 8.27
C VAL A 32 0.21 2.17 9.33
N PHE A 33 0.50 1.73 10.56
CA PHE A 33 -0.41 1.78 11.72
C PHE A 33 -0.03 2.87 12.71
N PHE A 34 0.43 4.03 12.23
CA PHE A 34 0.68 5.17 13.10
C PHE A 34 -0.57 5.51 13.92
N LYS A 35 -0.43 5.57 15.26
CA LYS A 35 -1.56 5.69 16.18
C LYS A 35 -2.21 7.07 16.10
N SER A 36 -3.16 7.22 15.17
CA SER A 36 -4.00 8.41 14.99
C SER A 36 -5.33 8.08 14.33
N PRO A 37 -6.48 8.62 14.83
CA PRO A 37 -7.76 8.50 14.15
C PRO A 37 -7.72 9.03 12.72
N ALA A 38 -7.06 10.17 12.49
CA ALA A 38 -6.92 10.75 11.15
C ALA A 38 -6.17 9.81 10.20
N MET A 39 -5.14 9.13 10.69
CA MET A 39 -4.33 8.21 9.86
C MET A 39 -5.08 6.94 9.50
N ARG A 40 -5.94 6.45 10.40
CA ARG A 40 -6.86 5.36 10.06
C ARG A 40 -7.77 5.75 8.90
N THR A 41 -8.36 6.96 8.95
CA THR A 41 -9.21 7.45 7.85
C THR A 41 -8.43 7.59 6.55
N VAL A 42 -7.23 8.19 6.58
CA VAL A 42 -6.36 8.32 5.41
C VAL A 42 -6.04 6.95 4.81
N SER A 43 -5.63 5.99 5.64
CA SER A 43 -5.28 4.64 5.18
C SER A 43 -6.46 3.92 4.54
N LEU A 44 -7.67 4.05 5.10
CA LEU A 44 -8.88 3.39 4.57
C LEU A 44 -9.38 4.01 3.26
N ASN A 45 -9.06 5.28 3.00
CA ASN A 45 -9.44 5.98 1.76
C ASN A 45 -8.32 5.98 0.70
N SER A 46 -7.18 5.33 0.98
CA SER A 46 -6.07 5.24 0.03
C SER A 46 -6.33 4.18 -1.03
N HIS A 47 -6.21 4.55 -2.31
CA HIS A 47 -6.43 3.65 -3.45
C HIS A 47 -5.29 2.64 -3.61
N TYR A 48 -4.07 3.07 -3.32
CA TYR A 48 -2.88 2.25 -3.50
C TYR A 48 -2.03 2.30 -2.23
N LEU A 49 -1.50 1.15 -1.84
CA LEU A 49 -0.46 1.04 -0.83
C LEU A 49 0.80 0.50 -1.50
N ILE A 50 1.91 1.22 -1.34
CA ILE A 50 3.24 0.73 -1.75
C ILE A 50 3.97 0.29 -0.48
N LEU A 51 4.05 -1.02 -0.27
CA LEU A 51 4.68 -1.61 0.92
C LEU A 51 6.10 -2.01 0.58
N MET A 52 7.07 -1.24 1.07
CA MET A 52 8.49 -1.50 0.86
C MET A 52 9.00 -2.58 1.81
N LYS A 53 10.12 -3.22 1.45
CA LYS A 53 10.82 -4.17 2.32
C LYS A 53 11.14 -3.54 3.68
N ASN A 54 10.51 -4.06 4.72
CA ASN A 54 10.81 -3.73 6.10
C ASN A 54 11.25 -5.00 6.89
N PRO A 55 12.55 -5.17 7.19
CA PRO A 55 13.02 -6.31 7.96
C PRO A 55 12.75 -6.20 9.46
N ARG A 56 12.49 -5.00 9.99
CA ARG A 56 12.36 -4.71 11.41
C ARG A 56 11.02 -5.14 11.98
N ASP A 57 9.93 -4.87 11.27
CA ASP A 57 8.58 -5.10 11.76
C ASP A 57 7.68 -5.73 10.70
N ARG A 58 7.76 -7.07 10.60
CA ARG A 58 6.93 -7.86 9.70
C ARG A 58 5.49 -8.05 10.21
N SER A 59 5.22 -7.71 11.47
CA SER A 59 3.87 -7.87 12.04
C SER A 59 2.85 -6.98 11.35
N GLN A 60 3.27 -5.79 10.88
CA GLN A 60 2.42 -4.87 10.14
C GLN A 60 1.82 -5.52 8.88
N ILE A 61 2.61 -6.30 8.14
CA ILE A 61 2.12 -7.00 6.95
C ILE A 61 1.07 -8.04 7.32
N ARG A 62 1.26 -8.77 8.42
CA ARG A 62 0.27 -9.74 8.90
C ARG A 62 -1.05 -9.06 9.30
N TYR A 63 -0.98 -7.95 10.03
CA TYR A 63 -2.18 -7.20 10.41
C TYR A 63 -2.92 -6.63 9.20
N LEU A 64 -2.18 -6.10 8.22
CA LEU A 64 -2.77 -5.61 6.98
C LEU A 64 -3.39 -6.75 6.16
N ALA A 65 -2.74 -7.90 6.09
CA ALA A 65 -3.28 -9.10 5.43
C ALA A 65 -4.60 -9.54 6.06
N GLN A 66 -4.73 -9.47 7.39
CA GLN A 66 -5.98 -9.77 8.09
C GLN A 66 -7.12 -8.81 7.72
N GLN A 67 -6.79 -7.53 7.44
CA GLN A 67 -7.78 -6.54 7.03
C GLN A 67 -8.20 -6.68 5.57
N LEU A 68 -7.25 -6.95 4.68
CA LEU A 68 -7.48 -7.01 3.23
C LEU A 68 -7.95 -8.38 2.73
N TYR A 69 -7.48 -9.46 3.36
CA TYR A 69 -7.75 -10.84 2.97
C TYR A 69 -8.16 -11.67 4.20
N PRO A 70 -9.30 -11.36 4.84
CA PRO A 70 -9.68 -11.94 6.13
C PRO A 70 -9.82 -13.47 6.09
N THR A 71 -10.18 -14.04 4.94
CA THR A 71 -10.32 -15.48 4.73
C THR A 71 -9.02 -16.16 4.27
N ASN A 72 -8.06 -15.41 3.72
CA ASN A 72 -6.81 -15.95 3.17
C ASN A 72 -5.63 -14.98 3.33
N ILE A 73 -5.19 -14.75 4.56
CA ILE A 73 -4.06 -13.85 4.85
C ILE A 73 -2.75 -14.28 4.16
N LYS A 74 -2.61 -15.56 3.82
CA LYS A 74 -1.42 -16.10 3.15
C LYS A 74 -1.20 -15.45 1.79
N GLN A 75 -2.28 -15.07 1.10
CA GLN A 75 -2.22 -14.42 -0.21
C GLN A 75 -1.32 -13.19 -0.20
N LEU A 76 -1.57 -12.25 0.72
CA LEU A 76 -0.73 -11.04 0.82
C LEU A 76 0.65 -11.34 1.41
N ILE A 77 0.75 -12.23 2.41
CA ILE A 77 2.02 -12.51 3.09
C ILE A 77 3.02 -13.16 2.13
N GLU A 78 2.59 -14.15 1.35
CA GLU A 78 3.44 -14.83 0.37
C GLU A 78 3.84 -13.88 -0.76
N ALA A 79 2.89 -13.12 -1.31
CA ALA A 79 3.16 -12.13 -2.35
C ALA A 79 4.15 -11.05 -1.87
N TYR A 80 3.97 -10.52 -0.65
CA TYR A 80 4.89 -9.56 -0.05
C TYR A 80 6.28 -10.16 0.13
N ASN A 81 6.39 -11.39 0.66
CA ASN A 81 7.68 -12.04 0.87
C ASN A 81 8.42 -12.25 -0.45
N ASP A 82 7.72 -12.63 -1.52
CA ASP A 82 8.29 -12.78 -2.85
C ASP A 82 8.72 -11.43 -3.46
N ALA A 83 7.80 -10.46 -3.48
CA ALA A 83 8.03 -9.13 -4.02
C ALA A 83 9.17 -8.39 -3.30
N THR A 84 9.37 -8.67 -2.00
CA THR A 84 10.37 -8.02 -1.15
C THR A 84 11.63 -8.85 -0.87
N LYS A 85 11.92 -9.87 -1.70
CA LYS A 85 13.12 -10.72 -1.57
C LYS A 85 14.43 -9.92 -1.55
N LEU A 86 14.54 -8.88 -2.36
CA LEU A 86 15.76 -8.06 -2.50
C LEU A 86 15.65 -6.72 -1.73
N PRO A 87 16.77 -6.10 -1.32
CA PRO A 87 16.74 -4.73 -0.79
C PRO A 87 16.03 -3.74 -1.73
N TYR A 88 15.39 -2.72 -1.16
CA TYR A 88 14.74 -1.61 -1.89
C TYR A 88 13.59 -2.01 -2.84
N THR A 89 13.06 -3.22 -2.69
CA THR A 89 11.87 -3.69 -3.43
C THR A 89 10.59 -3.48 -2.64
N TYR A 90 9.45 -3.61 -3.31
CA TYR A 90 8.14 -3.29 -2.78
C TYR A 90 7.05 -4.14 -3.44
N ILE A 91 5.88 -4.18 -2.80
CA ILE A 91 4.62 -4.65 -3.40
C ILE A 91 3.63 -3.48 -3.45
N LYS A 92 2.95 -3.32 -4.58
CA LYS A 92 1.75 -2.49 -4.74
C LYS A 92 0.54 -3.33 -4.36
N VAL A 93 -0.29 -2.77 -3.49
CA VAL A 93 -1.62 -3.27 -3.17
C VAL A 93 -2.66 -2.28 -3.69
N ASP A 94 -3.62 -2.77 -4.48
CA ASP A 94 -4.70 -2.00 -5.09
C ASP A 94 -6.01 -2.19 -4.33
N CYS A 95 -6.43 -1.13 -3.65
CA CYS A 95 -7.66 -1.06 -2.87
C CYS A 95 -8.81 -0.44 -3.67
N THR A 96 -8.64 -0.14 -4.97
CA THR A 96 -9.68 0.47 -5.78
C THR A 96 -10.85 -0.51 -5.97
N PRO A 97 -12.12 -0.08 -5.84
CA PRO A 97 -13.27 -0.98 -5.96
C PRO A 97 -13.40 -1.66 -7.34
N LYS A 98 -12.97 -0.98 -8.41
CA LYS A 98 -13.12 -1.45 -9.79
C LYS A 98 -11.99 -2.36 -10.27
N THR A 99 -10.92 -2.53 -9.49
CA THR A 99 -9.79 -3.38 -9.88
C THR A 99 -10.18 -4.85 -9.69
N PRO A 100 -10.09 -5.70 -10.73
CA PRO A 100 -10.32 -7.13 -10.57
C PRO A 100 -9.33 -7.74 -9.57
N ASP A 101 -9.78 -8.74 -8.82
CA ASP A 101 -9.00 -9.29 -7.70
C ASP A 101 -7.64 -9.84 -8.11
N GLU A 102 -7.53 -10.37 -9.34
CA GLU A 102 -6.26 -10.86 -9.90
C GLU A 102 -5.20 -9.78 -10.12
N PHE A 103 -5.59 -8.51 -10.23
CA PHE A 103 -4.67 -7.38 -10.43
C PHE A 103 -4.37 -6.60 -9.16
N ARG A 104 -4.88 -7.03 -7.99
CA ARG A 104 -4.73 -6.25 -6.76
C ARG A 104 -3.32 -6.23 -6.20
N LEU A 105 -2.55 -7.29 -6.43
CA LEU A 105 -1.20 -7.43 -5.89
C LEU A 105 -0.19 -7.44 -7.03
N GLN A 106 0.68 -6.42 -7.06
CA GLN A 106 1.66 -6.25 -8.13
C GLN A 106 3.03 -5.87 -7.59
N ALA A 107 4.09 -6.26 -8.27
CA ALA A 107 5.46 -5.78 -8.02
C ALA A 107 6.11 -5.32 -9.33
N ARG A 108 7.24 -4.61 -9.23
CA ARG A 108 8.06 -4.17 -10.38
C ARG A 108 7.28 -3.32 -11.41
N ILE A 109 6.43 -2.43 -10.91
CA ILE A 109 5.62 -1.51 -11.73
C ILE A 109 6.38 -0.24 -12.15
N THR A 110 7.64 -0.10 -11.73
CA THR A 110 8.55 1.00 -12.09
C THR A 110 9.70 0.46 -12.93
N PRO A 111 10.35 1.30 -13.77
CA PRO A 111 11.53 0.91 -14.52
C PRO A 111 12.61 0.30 -13.62
N ASP A 112 13.21 -0.79 -14.09
CA ASP A 112 14.38 -1.37 -13.42
C ASP A 112 15.58 -0.40 -13.53
N PRO A 113 16.31 -0.12 -12.44
CA PRO A 113 17.38 0.87 -12.45
C PRO A 113 18.55 0.56 -13.40
N LYS A 114 18.75 -0.71 -13.79
CA LYS A 114 19.86 -1.11 -14.67
C LYS A 114 19.44 -1.19 -16.13
N SER A 115 18.29 -1.78 -16.40
CA SER A 115 17.80 -2.04 -17.76
C SER A 115 16.82 -1.01 -18.28
N GLY A 116 16.21 -0.19 -17.41
CA GLY A 116 15.14 0.75 -17.78
C GLY A 116 13.82 0.08 -18.16
N LEU A 117 13.77 -1.25 -18.21
CA LEU A 117 12.58 -2.01 -18.61
C LEU A 117 11.58 -2.10 -17.45
N ILE A 118 10.30 -2.06 -17.80
CA ILE A 118 9.20 -2.33 -16.88
C ILE A 118 8.78 -3.78 -17.09
N SER A 119 8.78 -4.58 -16.03
CA SER A 119 8.41 -6.00 -16.09
C SER A 119 7.57 -6.36 -14.86
N PRO A 120 6.29 -6.00 -14.84
CA PRO A 120 5.42 -6.16 -13.69
C PRO A 120 5.20 -7.64 -13.37
N VAL A 121 5.15 -7.95 -12.09
CA VAL A 121 4.73 -9.27 -11.59
C VAL A 121 3.36 -9.13 -10.96
N ILE A 122 2.43 -10.00 -11.34
CA ILE A 122 1.06 -10.01 -10.84
C ILE A 122 0.88 -11.26 -9.96
N TYR A 123 0.45 -11.06 -8.71
CA TYR A 123 0.21 -12.15 -7.76
C TYR A 123 -1.28 -12.47 -7.74
N LYS A 124 -1.66 -13.52 -8.46
CA LYS A 124 -3.06 -13.97 -8.54
C LYS A 124 -3.51 -14.61 -7.21
N PRO A 125 -4.79 -14.44 -6.82
CA PRO A 125 -5.40 -15.24 -5.78
C PRO A 125 -5.23 -16.74 -6.08
N LYS A 126 -5.02 -17.54 -5.04
CA LYS A 126 -5.01 -19.01 -5.11
C LYS A 126 -6.38 -19.54 -4.76
#